data_AF-A0A961XNV0-F1
#
_entry.id   AF-A0A961XNV0-F1
#
_cell.length_a   1.000
_cell.length_b   1.000
_cell.length_c   1.000
_cell.angle_alpha   90.00
_cell.angle_beta   90.00
_cell.angle_gamma   90.00
#
_symmetry.space_group_name_H-M   'P 1'
#
loop_
_entity.id
_entity.type
_entity.pdbx_description
1 polymer ?
#
loop_
_entity_poly.entity_id
_entity_poly.type
_entity_poly.pdbx_seq_one_letter_code
_entity_poly.pdbx_strand_id
1 'polypeptide(L)' 'MRTHAQAVVIGGGVIGCSILYHLAKLGWTESVLLER' A
#
# COMPACT_ATOMS: atom_id res chain seq x y z
N MET A 1 14.62 0.59 -8.11
CA MET A 1 13.30 0.18 -7.58
C MET A 1 13.53 -0.75 -6.40
N ARG A 2 12.76 -0.62 -5.31
CA ARG A 2 12.83 -1.60 -4.22
C ARG A 2 12.24 -2.92 -4.72
N THR A 3 12.93 -4.03 -4.45
CA THR A 3 12.54 -5.38 -4.89
C THR A 3 11.68 -6.12 -3.87
N HIS A 4 11.55 -5.55 -2.67
CA HIS A 4 10.81 -6.12 -1.55
C HIS A 4 9.89 -5.05 -0.96
N ALA A 5 8.72 -5.47 -0.50
CA ALA A 5 7.74 -4.67 0.20
C ALA A 5 7.10 -5.53 1.30
N GLN A 6 6.66 -4.91 2.39
CA GLN A 6 5.88 -5.58 3.43
C GLN A 6 4.47 -5.91 2.92
N ALA A 7 3.87 -5.02 2.14
CA ALA A 7 2.59 -5.23 1.47
C ALA A 7 2.54 -4.51 0.12
N VAL A 8 1.80 -5.09 -0.83
CA VAL A 8 1.47 -4.45 -2.11
C VAL A 8 -0.04 -4.42 -2.26
N VAL A 9 -0.62 -3.23 -2.37
CA VAL A 9 -2.04 -3.00 -2.64
C VAL A 9 -2.20 -2.77 -4.14
N ILE A 10 -3.02 -3.57 -4.80
CA ILE A 10 -3.30 -3.45 -6.24
C ILE A 10 -4.70 -2.86 -6.40
N GLY A 11 -4.81 -1.69 -7.03
CA GLY A 11 -6.05 -0.93 -7.14
C GLY A 11 -5.99 0.39 -6.36
N GLY A 12 -6.05 1.52 -7.05
CA GLY A 12 -5.96 2.90 -6.51
C GLY A 12 -7.31 3.55 -6.21
N GLY A 13 -8.40 2.80 -6.24
CA GLY A 13 -9.72 3.29 -5.82
C GLY A 13 -9.79 3.60 -4.32
N VAL A 14 -10.93 4.13 -3.87
CA VAL A 14 -11.17 4.50 -2.46
C VAL A 14 -10.80 3.41 -1.47
N ILE A 15 -11.12 2.15 -1.78
CA ILE A 15 -10.81 1.02 -0.91
C ILE A 15 -9.30 0.75 -0.86
N GLY A 16 -8.59 0.79 -1.99
CA GLY A 16 -7.15 0.55 -2.01
C GLY A 16 -6.37 1.63 -1.27
N CYS A 17 -6.73 2.90 -1.45
CA CYS A 17 -6.17 4.01 -0.69
C CYS A 17 -6.49 3.90 0.81
N SER A 18 -7.71 3.48 1.17
CA SER A 18 -8.09 3.25 2.56
C SER A 18 -7.25 2.14 3.22
N ILE A 19 -7.04 1.02 2.51
CA ILE A 19 -6.20 -0.09 2.97
C ILE A 19 -4.76 0.41 3.19
N LEU A 20 -4.18 1.10 2.20
CA LEU A 20 -2.81 1.62 2.31
C LEU A 20 -2.66 2.61 3.48
N TYR A 21 -3.65 3.50 3.67
CA TYR A 21 -3.69 4.42 4.80
C TYR A 21 -3.68 3.69 6.15
N HIS A 22 -4.51 2.67 6.31
CA HIS A 22 -4.58 1.92 7.57
C HIS A 22 -3.30 1.11 7.81
N LEU A 23 -2.68 0.55 6.77
CA LEU A 23 -1.38 -0.11 6.88
C LEU A 23 -0.31 0.88 7.37
N ALA A 24 -0.21 2.06 6.74
CA ALA A 24 0.72 3.10 7.17
C ALA A 24 0.45 3.57 8.61
N LYS A 25 -0.83 3.73 8.98
CA LYS A 25 -1.24 4.10 10.35
C LYS A 25 -0.86 3.05 11.40
N LEU A 26 -0.85 1.77 11.01
CA LEU A 26 -0.38 0.66 11.86
C LEU A 26 1.16 0.56 11.92
N GLY A 27 1.88 1.49 11.30
CA GLY A 27 3.34 1.55 11.33
C GLY A 27 4.03 0.77 10.21
N TRP A 28 3.29 0.32 9.19
CA TRP A 28 3.90 -0.32 8.04
C TRP A 28 4.60 0.74 7.19
N THR A 29 5.92 0.64 7.09
CA THR A 29 6.77 1.63 6.40
C THR A 29 7.06 1.27 4.95
N GLU A 30 6.97 -0.01 4.58
CA GLU A 30 7.31 -0.52 3.25
C GLU A 30 6.09 -1.07 2.51
N SER A 31 4.95 -0.37 2.57
CA SER A 31 3.75 -0.70 1.81
C SER A 31 3.72 0.08 0.49
N VAL A 32 3.38 -0.59 -0.61
CA VAL A 32 3.30 0.00 -1.96
C VAL A 32 1.87 -0.11 -2.48
N LEU A 33 1.39 0.92 -3.19
CA LEU A 33 0.15 0.83 -3.97
C LEU A 33 0.48 0.92 -5.46
N LEU A 34 -0.12 0.03 -6.24
CA LEU A 34 -0.01 -0.01 -7.69
C LEU A 34 -1.39 0.19 -8.31
N GLU A 35 -1.48 1.08 -9.28
CA GLU A 35 -2.67 1.35 -10.09
C GLU A 35 -2.27 1.44 -11.57
N ARG A 36 -3.22 1.17 -12.47
CA ARG A 36 -3.00 1.26 -13.93
C ARG A 36 -2.81 2.68 -14.41
#